data_AF-A0A7J0FAQ2-F1
#
_entry.id   AF-A0A7J0FAQ2-F1
#
_cell.length_a   1.000
_cell.length_b   1.000
_cell.length_c   1.000
_cell.angle_alpha   90.00
_cell.angle_beta   90.00
_cell.angle_gamma   90.00
#
_symmetry.space_group_name_H-M   'P 1'
#
loop_
_entity.id
_entity.type
_entity.pdbx_description
1 polymer ?
#
loop_
_entity_poly.entity_id
_entity_poly.type
_entity_poly.pdbx_seq_one_letter_code
_entity_poly.pdbx_strand_id
1 'polypeptide(L)'
;MYYKRYLKERKQFGAPLAAFQITQQKLVQMMGNIQAMILVGWRLCKLYESGKMTAGRVSLGKAWITSKARETVSLGRELLGGNGILTDFLVAKAFCDLEPIHTYEGTYEINSLVAAREITGISSFKPAALTQRSRM
;
A
#
# COMPACT_ATOMS: atom_id res chain seq x y z
N MET A 1 -5.05 -11.22 12.06
CA MET A 1 -5.78 -12.16 12.95
C MET A 1 -7.31 -12.02 12.90
N TYR A 2 -7.87 -10.83 12.67
CA TYR A 2 -9.33 -10.58 12.55
C TYR A 2 -10.02 -11.30 11.37
N TYR A 3 -9.48 -11.17 10.15
CA TYR A 3 -10.05 -11.80 8.93
C TYR A 3 -10.15 -13.32 9.01
N LYS A 4 -9.14 -13.97 9.58
CA LYS A 4 -9.10 -15.44 9.76
C LYS A 4 -10.27 -15.93 10.62
N ARG A 5 -10.62 -15.19 11.67
CA ARG A 5 -11.72 -15.55 12.57
C ARG A 5 -13.06 -15.40 11.84
N TYR A 6 -13.30 -14.22 11.26
CA TYR A 6 -14.54 -13.92 10.54
C TYR A 6 -14.84 -14.94 9.42
N LEU A 7 -13.84 -15.26 8.58
CA LEU A 7 -14.02 -16.17 7.45
C LEU A 7 -14.22 -17.63 7.85
N LYS A 8 -13.79 -18.01 9.06
CA LYS A 8 -14.07 -19.36 9.60
C LYS A 8 -15.44 -19.44 10.27
N GLU A 9 -15.91 -18.35 10.86
CA GLU A 9 -17.20 -18.29 11.57
C GLU A 9 -18.37 -18.07 10.60
N ARG A 10 -18.20 -17.20 9.59
CA ARG A 10 -19.25 -16.89 8.61
C ARG A 10 -19.42 -18.02 7.60
N LYS A 11 -20.65 -18.53 7.46
CA LYS A 11 -21.02 -19.58 6.50
C LYS A 11 -21.92 -19.02 5.40
N GLN A 12 -21.66 -19.43 4.16
CA GLN A 12 -22.50 -19.20 2.98
C GLN A 12 -22.48 -20.46 2.12
N PHE A 13 -23.60 -20.76 1.44
CA PHE A 13 -23.72 -21.97 0.61
C PHE A 13 -23.36 -23.26 1.38
N GLY A 14 -23.73 -23.33 2.67
CA GLY A 14 -23.47 -24.50 3.53
C GLY A 14 -22.03 -24.66 4.03
N ALA A 15 -21.08 -23.81 3.63
CA ALA A 15 -19.67 -23.92 4.00
C ALA A 15 -19.11 -22.63 4.63
N PRO A 16 -18.06 -22.69 5.45
CA PRO A 16 -17.33 -21.51 5.89
C PRO A 16 -16.75 -20.73 4.70
N LEU A 17 -16.73 -19.39 4.76
CA LEU A 17 -16.16 -18.57 3.69
C LEU A 17 -14.69 -18.92 3.41
N ALA A 18 -13.94 -19.33 4.43
CA ALA A 18 -12.55 -19.78 4.28
C ALA A 18 -12.39 -21.04 3.40
N ALA A 19 -13.46 -21.76 3.05
CA ALA A 19 -13.40 -22.95 2.20
C ALA A 19 -13.37 -22.63 0.70
N PHE A 20 -13.74 -21.40 0.29
CA PHE A 20 -13.77 -21.03 -1.13
C PHE A 20 -12.39 -20.65 -1.66
N GLN A 21 -12.04 -21.13 -2.85
CA GLN A 21 -10.72 -20.94 -3.48
C GLN A 21 -10.34 -19.45 -3.61
N ILE A 22 -11.26 -18.62 -4.11
CA ILE A 22 -11.01 -17.17 -4.27
C ILE A 22 -10.78 -16.48 -2.92
N THR A 23 -11.48 -16.90 -1.87
CA THR A 23 -11.24 -16.38 -0.51
C THR A 23 -9.84 -16.73 -0.02
N GLN A 24 -9.39 -17.97 -0.24
CA GLN A 24 -8.03 -18.39 0.13
C GLN A 24 -6.96 -17.68 -0.70
N GLN A 25 -7.19 -17.48 -2.00
CA GLN A 25 -6.29 -16.73 -2.87
C GLN A 25 -6.08 -15.30 -2.38
N LYS A 26 -7.16 -14.59 -2.03
CA LYS A 26 -7.07 -13.23 -1.47
C LYS A 26 -6.33 -13.21 -0.14
N LEU A 27 -6.57 -14.19 0.74
CA LEU A 27 -5.85 -14.29 2.02
C LEU A 27 -4.35 -14.50 1.85
N VAL A 28 -3.93 -15.37 0.92
CA VAL A 28 -2.49 -15.60 0.69
C VAL A 28 -1.84 -14.39 0.04
N GLN A 29 -2.53 -13.67 -0.85
CA GLN A 29 -2.04 -12.42 -1.44
C GLN A 29 -1.84 -11.34 -0.37
N MET A 30 -2.83 -11.15 0.51
CA MET A 30 -2.71 -10.23 1.65
C MET A 30 -1.54 -10.60 2.55
N MET A 31 -1.34 -11.89 2.82
CA MET A 31 -0.22 -12.34 3.65
C MET A 31 1.13 -12.08 2.97
N GLY A 32 1.25 -12.38 1.67
CA GLY A 32 2.45 -12.10 0.90
C GLY A 32 2.81 -10.61 0.93
N ASN A 33 1.82 -9.74 0.71
CA ASN A 33 2.01 -8.28 0.80
C ASN A 33 2.51 -7.86 2.18
N ILE A 34 1.90 -8.36 3.27
CA ILE A 34 2.31 -8.02 4.64
C ILE A 34 3.76 -8.45 4.92
N GLN A 35 4.13 -9.68 4.56
CA GLN A 35 5.50 -10.17 4.76
C GLN A 35 6.50 -9.31 3.99
N ALA A 36 6.19 -9.00 2.74
CA ALA A 36 7.07 -8.20 1.90
C ALA A 36 7.21 -6.76 2.43
N MET A 37 6.11 -6.12 2.88
CA MET A 37 6.16 -4.80 3.52
C MET A 37 7.03 -4.78 4.76
N ILE A 38 6.93 -5.80 5.62
CA ILE A 38 7.77 -5.93 6.82
C ILE A 38 9.24 -6.06 6.44
N LEU A 39 9.58 -6.89 5.46
CA LEU A 39 10.96 -7.08 5.03
C LEU A 39 11.56 -5.81 4.40
N VAL A 40 10.80 -5.08 3.59
CA VAL A 40 11.22 -3.78 3.04
C VAL A 40 11.45 -2.78 4.18
N GLY A 41 10.50 -2.66 5.12
CA GLY A 41 10.65 -1.78 6.28
C GLY A 41 11.87 -2.12 7.13
N TRP A 42 12.07 -3.41 7.44
CA TRP A 42 13.25 -3.90 8.16
C TRP A 42 14.56 -3.53 7.44
N ARG A 43 14.61 -3.71 6.12
CA ARG A 43 15.80 -3.35 5.34
C ARG A 43 16.08 -1.85 5.41
N LEU A 44 15.03 -1.01 5.38
CA LEU A 44 15.19 0.43 5.53
C LEU A 44 15.75 0.78 6.91
N CYS A 45 15.25 0.19 7.99
CA CYS A 45 15.82 0.38 9.32
C CYS A 45 17.33 0.02 9.36
N LYS A 46 17.72 -1.10 8.76
CA LYS A 46 19.15 -1.50 8.68
C LYS A 46 20.01 -0.55 7.85
N LEU A 47 19.47 0.02 6.79
CA LEU A 47 20.17 1.04 6.00
C LEU A 47 20.34 2.34 6.79
N TYR A 48 19.34 2.72 7.59
CA TYR A 48 19.41 3.88 8.46
C TYR A 48 20.44 3.69 9.58
N GLU A 49 20.38 2.57 10.31
CA GLU A 49 21.33 2.22 11.38
C GLU A 49 22.79 2.20 10.89
N SER A 50 23.03 1.75 9.65
CA SER A 50 24.36 1.68 9.07
C SER A 50 24.85 2.98 8.42
N GLY A 51 24.07 4.07 8.50
CA GLY A 51 24.41 5.36 7.88
C GLY A 51 24.39 5.35 6.35
N LYS A 52 23.79 4.33 5.73
CA LYS A 52 23.73 4.11 4.28
C LYS A 52 22.36 4.45 3.68
N MET A 53 21.47 5.06 4.46
CA MET A 53 20.16 5.48 3.98
C MET A 53 20.28 6.70 3.06
N THR A 54 19.51 6.69 1.97
CA THR A 54 19.39 7.82 1.05
C THR A 54 17.93 8.26 0.99
N ALA A 55 17.70 9.51 0.56
CA ALA A 55 16.37 10.05 0.39
C ALA A 55 15.53 9.23 -0.62
N GLY A 56 16.14 8.77 -1.72
CA GLY A 56 15.46 7.94 -2.71
C GLY A 56 15.08 6.57 -2.17
N ARG A 57 15.91 5.94 -1.31
CA ARG A 57 15.59 4.65 -0.68
C ARG A 57 14.42 4.74 0.28
N VAL A 58 14.39 5.74 1.15
CA VAL A 58 13.25 5.93 2.07
C VAL A 58 11.98 6.30 1.31
N SER A 59 12.07 7.15 0.29
CA SER A 59 10.93 7.52 -0.55
C SER A 59 10.36 6.33 -1.33
N LEU A 60 11.21 5.50 -1.94
CA LEU A 60 10.80 4.25 -2.58
C LEU A 60 10.08 3.34 -1.59
N GLY A 61 10.67 3.18 -0.39
CA GLY A 61 10.09 2.40 0.69
C GLY A 61 8.67 2.83 1.04
N LYS A 62 8.48 4.13 1.30
CA LYS A 62 7.17 4.72 1.62
C LYS A 62 6.16 4.51 0.49
N ALA A 63 6.53 4.86 -0.74
CA ALA A 63 5.64 4.73 -1.90
C ALA A 63 5.19 3.29 -2.11
N TRP A 64 6.14 2.34 -2.10
CA TRP A 64 5.84 0.94 -2.35
C TRP A 64 5.05 0.28 -1.22
N ILE A 65 5.41 0.52 0.05
CA ILE A 65 4.71 -0.05 1.20
C ILE A 65 3.27 0.46 1.25
N THR A 66 3.05 1.76 1.11
CA THR A 66 1.68 2.32 1.16
C THR A 66 0.83 1.88 -0.03
N SER A 67 1.42 1.71 -1.22
CA SER A 67 0.74 1.11 -2.38
C SER A 67 0.29 -0.32 -2.10
N LYS A 68 1.18 -1.17 -1.57
CA LYS A 68 0.86 -2.56 -1.21
C LYS A 68 -0.11 -2.69 -0.04
N ALA A 69 -0.06 -1.74 0.90
CA ALA A 69 -1.03 -1.66 1.97
C ALA A 69 -2.43 -1.37 1.41
N ARG A 70 -2.57 -0.46 0.40
CA ARG A 70 -3.86 -0.10 -0.21
C ARG A 70 -4.51 -1.30 -0.89
N GLU A 71 -3.71 -2.05 -1.64
CA GLU A 71 -4.13 -3.32 -2.22
C GLU A 71 -4.61 -4.29 -1.14
N THR A 72 -3.85 -4.43 -0.05
CA THR A 72 -4.14 -5.37 1.05
C THR A 72 -5.44 -5.02 1.78
N VAL A 73 -5.68 -3.75 2.11
CA VAL A 73 -6.93 -3.34 2.78
C VAL A 73 -8.13 -3.43 1.84
N SER A 74 -7.95 -3.20 0.53
CA SER A 74 -9.01 -3.38 -0.46
C SER A 74 -9.48 -4.85 -0.51
N LEU A 75 -8.53 -5.79 -0.62
CA LEU A 75 -8.82 -7.23 -0.57
C LEU A 75 -9.51 -7.63 0.74
N GLY A 76 -9.02 -7.10 1.87
CA GLY A 76 -9.63 -7.32 3.18
C GLY A 76 -11.08 -6.84 3.24
N ARG A 77 -11.37 -5.66 2.70
CA ARG A 77 -12.71 -5.07 2.67
C ARG A 77 -13.67 -5.93 1.85
N GLU A 78 -13.22 -6.38 0.68
CA GLU A 78 -13.99 -7.29 -0.18
C GLU A 78 -14.30 -8.63 0.50
N LEU A 79 -13.35 -9.19 1.26
CA LEU A 79 -13.53 -10.46 1.97
C LEU A 79 -14.63 -10.41 3.04
N LEU A 80 -14.94 -9.22 3.59
CA LEU A 80 -16.02 -9.05 4.56
C LEU A 80 -17.37 -8.72 3.91
N GLY A 81 -17.40 -8.47 2.59
CA GLY A 81 -18.61 -8.14 1.85
C GLY A 81 -19.31 -6.91 2.43
N GLY A 82 -20.62 -7.02 2.67
CA GLY A 82 -21.41 -5.93 3.29
C GLY A 82 -20.92 -5.52 4.68
N ASN A 83 -20.36 -6.44 5.47
CA ASN A 83 -19.77 -6.09 6.76
C ASN A 83 -18.45 -5.33 6.61
N GLY A 84 -17.82 -5.37 5.42
CA GLY A 84 -16.57 -4.69 5.15
C GLY A 84 -16.70 -3.17 5.01
N ILE A 85 -17.91 -2.64 4.91
CA ILE A 85 -18.17 -1.18 4.84
C ILE A 85 -18.67 -0.61 6.18
N LEU A 86 -18.96 -1.46 7.15
CA LEU A 86 -19.45 -1.05 8.46
C LEU A 86 -18.27 -0.66 9.36
N THR A 87 -18.36 0.49 10.02
CA THR A 87 -17.32 1.00 10.93
C THR A 87 -17.05 0.10 12.13
N ASP A 88 -18.04 -0.72 12.51
CA ASP A 88 -17.92 -1.72 13.58
C ASP A 88 -16.89 -2.81 13.25
N PHE A 89 -16.64 -3.02 11.95
CA PHE A 89 -15.60 -3.91 11.47
C PHE A 89 -14.35 -3.09 11.16
N LEU A 90 -13.25 -3.40 11.84
CA LEU A 90 -11.97 -2.69 11.76
C LEU A 90 -11.50 -2.40 10.32
N VAL A 91 -11.87 -3.26 9.36
CA VAL A 91 -11.48 -3.11 7.96
C VAL A 91 -11.99 -1.82 7.31
N ALA A 92 -13.21 -1.38 7.63
CA ALA A 92 -13.77 -0.17 7.03
C ALA A 92 -12.96 1.06 7.47
N LYS A 93 -12.67 1.13 8.77
CA LYS A 93 -11.79 2.16 9.35
C LYS A 93 -10.39 2.08 8.75
N ALA A 94 -9.77 0.91 8.72
CA ALA A 94 -8.42 0.72 8.19
C ALA A 94 -8.31 1.06 6.70
N PHE A 95 -9.35 0.80 5.91
CA PHE A 95 -9.43 1.19 4.51
C PHE A 95 -9.42 2.72 4.36
N CYS A 96 -10.25 3.42 5.14
CA CYS A 96 -10.30 4.88 5.13
C CYS A 96 -9.01 5.52 5.67
N ASP A 97 -8.46 5.01 6.78
CA ASP A 97 -7.24 5.53 7.42
C ASP A 97 -6.02 5.46 6.50
N LEU A 98 -6.00 4.51 5.56
CA LEU A 98 -4.84 4.31 4.71
C LEU A 98 -4.72 5.34 3.57
N GLU A 99 -5.84 5.92 3.13
CA GLU A 99 -5.85 6.95 2.09
C GLU A 99 -5.04 8.21 2.47
N PRO A 100 -5.22 8.81 3.68
CA PRO A 100 -4.36 9.90 4.10
C PRO A 100 -2.91 9.44 4.33
N ILE A 101 -2.68 8.21 4.83
CA ILE A 101 -1.32 7.67 5.01
C ILE A 101 -0.56 7.56 3.69
N HIS A 102 -1.26 7.16 2.63
CA HIS A 102 -0.69 7.11 1.29
C HIS A 102 -0.36 8.50 0.73
N THR A 103 -1.08 9.52 1.19
CA THR A 103 -0.99 10.90 0.68
C THR A 103 0.02 11.76 1.44
N TYR A 104 -0.01 11.76 2.77
CA TYR A 104 0.86 12.60 3.60
C TYR A 104 2.33 12.14 3.52
N GLU A 105 3.26 12.91 4.11
CA GLU A 105 4.71 12.63 4.02
C GLU A 105 5.20 12.48 2.56
N GLY A 106 4.63 13.32 1.69
CA GLY A 106 4.78 13.30 0.24
C GLY A 106 3.88 12.26 -0.44
N THR A 107 3.20 12.60 -1.53
CA THR A 107 2.33 11.63 -2.22
C THR A 107 3.11 10.45 -2.79
N TYR A 108 2.41 9.41 -3.26
CA TYR A 108 3.03 8.30 -3.98
C TYR A 108 3.86 8.78 -5.17
N GLU A 109 3.33 9.73 -5.94
CA GLU A 109 3.96 10.30 -7.12
C GLU A 109 5.23 11.06 -6.73
N ILE A 110 5.15 11.93 -5.71
CA ILE A 110 6.31 12.70 -5.25
C ILE A 110 7.42 11.77 -4.76
N ASN A 111 7.11 10.78 -3.93
CA ASN A 111 8.10 9.82 -3.47
C ASN A 111 8.71 8.99 -4.61
N SER A 112 7.89 8.62 -5.60
CA SER A 112 8.36 7.90 -6.79
C SER A 112 9.33 8.75 -7.60
N LEU A 113 9.06 10.05 -7.77
CA LEU A 113 9.94 10.99 -8.46
C LEU A 113 11.26 11.23 -7.70
N VAL A 114 11.22 11.28 -6.36
CA VAL A 114 12.44 11.37 -5.53
C VAL A 114 13.32 10.14 -5.72
N ALA A 115 12.74 8.94 -5.70
CA ALA A 115 13.46 7.70 -5.96
C ALA A 115 14.01 7.65 -7.39
N ALA A 116 13.20 8.02 -8.39
CA ALA A 116 13.59 8.02 -9.79
C ALA A 116 14.73 9.00 -10.08
N ARG A 117 14.75 10.18 -9.43
CA ARG A 117 15.85 11.13 -9.55
C ARG A 117 17.17 10.56 -9.01
N GLU A 118 17.13 9.80 -7.92
CA GLU A 118 18.34 9.15 -7.39
C GLU A 118 18.86 8.06 -8.33
N ILE A 119 17.98 7.34 -9.01
CA ILE A 119 18.33 6.28 -9.95
C ILE A 119 18.89 6.86 -11.26
N THR A 120 18.25 7.90 -11.79
CA THR A 120 18.54 8.43 -13.14
C THR A 120 19.48 9.63 -13.13
N GLY A 121 19.62 10.33 -12.00
CA GLY A 121 20.27 11.63 -11.91
C GLY A 121 19.44 12.78 -12.49
N ILE A 122 18.24 12.52 -13.03
CA ILE A 122 17.41 13.51 -13.74
C ILE A 122 16.21 13.92 -12.86
N SER A 123 16.07 15.21 -12.63
CA SER A 123 14.95 15.78 -11.87
C SER A 123 13.72 15.97 -12.75
N SER A 124 12.54 15.51 -12.30
CA SER A 124 11.29 15.53 -13.08
C SER A 124 10.08 16.03 -12.27
N PHE A 125 10.27 17.03 -11.41
CA PHE A 125 9.18 17.59 -10.58
C PHE A 125 8.43 18.76 -11.23
N LYS A 126 9.11 19.50 -12.11
CA LYS A 126 8.55 20.69 -12.74
C LYS A 126 7.89 20.32 -14.07
N PRO A 127 6.81 20.99 -14.46
CA PRO A 127 6.27 20.84 -15.81
C PRO A 127 7.32 21.27 -16.85
N ALA A 128 7.15 20.80 -18.08
CA ALA A 128 7.93 21.30 -19.21
C ALA A 128 7.78 22.84 -19.28
N ALA A 129 8.88 23.55 -19.50
CA ALA A 129 8.82 24.98 -19.70
C ALA A 129 7.89 25.28 -20.88
N LEU A 130 6.82 26.03 -20.64
CA LEU A 130 6.03 26.61 -21.71
C LEU A 130 6.96 27.56 -22.44
N THR A 131 7.47 27.17 -23.60
CA THR A 131 8.10 28.10 -24.54
C THR A 131 7.07 29.18 -24.83
N GLN A 132 7.22 30.36 -24.22
CA GLN A 132 6.56 31.57 -24.68
C GLN A 132 7.07 31.81 -26.11
N ARG A 133 6.39 31.25 -27.10
CA ARG A 133 6.45 31.79 -28.46
C ARG A 133 5.82 33.16 -28.37
N SER A 134 6.66 34.17 -28.15
CA SER A 134 6.32 35.57 -28.36
C SER A 134 5.71 35.68 -29.75
N ARG A 135 4.40 35.86 -29.81
CA ARG A 135 3.73 36.30 -31.04
C ARG A 135 4.08 37.78 -31.19
N MET A 136 5.13 38.05 -31.97
CA MET A 136 5.18 39.29 -32.75
C MET A 136 4.34 39.11 -34.00
#